data_AF-A0A7S4GAF1-F1
#
_entry.id   AF-A0A7S4GAF1-F1
#
_cell.length_a   1.000
_cell.length_b   1.000
_cell.length_c   1.000
_cell.angle_alpha   90.00
_cell.angle_beta   90.00
_cell.angle_gamma   90.00
#
_symmetry.space_group_name_H-M   'P 1'
#
loop_
_entity.id
_entity.type
_entity.pdbx_description
1 polymer ?
#
loop_
_entity_poly.entity_id
_entity_poly.type
_entity_poly.pdbx_seq_one_letter_code
_entity_poly.pdbx_strand_id
1 'polypeptide(L)'
;MCEARVRPPLKSITFVVMDIQDCSEIWQAHSGIMQHATEQFTNCVRTHLLETSGYETQRQGDAFLLVFRSSNDALHFCVSVQRDLMTYDWPPALELLPAAETVTRHSQPIFRGIR
;
A
#
# COMPACT_ATOMS: atom_id res chain seq x y z
N MET A 1 0.31 -34.65 -25.15
CA MET A 1 0.31 -34.75 -23.67
C MET A 1 -0.55 -33.61 -23.15
N CYS A 2 -1.72 -33.91 -22.60
CA CYS A 2 -2.53 -32.92 -21.91
C CYS A 2 -1.92 -32.73 -20.52
N GLU A 3 -1.38 -31.56 -20.22
CA GLU A 3 -0.94 -31.22 -18.86
C GLU A 3 -2.14 -31.33 -17.92
N ALA A 4 -2.06 -32.27 -16.97
CA ALA A 4 -3.04 -32.38 -15.90
C ALA A 4 -2.95 -31.13 -15.03
N ARG A 5 -3.82 -30.15 -15.29
CA ARG A 5 -3.91 -28.94 -14.48
C ARG A 5 -4.54 -29.29 -13.13
N VAL A 6 -3.81 -29.01 -12.06
CA VAL A 6 -4.35 -29.06 -10.69
C VAL A 6 -5.48 -28.02 -10.61
N ARG A 7 -6.66 -28.44 -10.15
CA ARG A 7 -7.79 -27.53 -9.98
C ARG A 7 -7.49 -26.55 -8.84
N PRO A 8 -7.79 -25.24 -9.00
CA PRO A 8 -7.60 -24.29 -7.92
C PRO A 8 -8.53 -24.64 -6.74
N PRO A 9 -8.19 -24.19 -5.51
CA PRO A 9 -9.06 -24.35 -4.36
C PRO A 9 -10.49 -23.86 -4.65
N LEU A 10 -11.50 -24.58 -4.17
CA LEU A 10 -12.91 -24.25 -4.40
C LEU A 10 -13.37 -22.97 -3.65
N LYS A 11 -12.62 -22.54 -2.63
CA LYS A 11 -12.87 -21.28 -1.93
C LYS A 11 -12.19 -20.14 -2.67
N SER A 12 -13.00 -19.21 -3.16
CA SER A 12 -12.51 -17.93 -3.68
C SER A 12 -11.81 -17.15 -2.56
N ILE A 13 -10.58 -16.72 -2.83
CA ILE A 13 -9.81 -15.79 -2.00
C ILE A 13 -9.47 -14.57 -2.86
N THR A 14 -9.23 -13.43 -2.21
CA THR A 14 -8.83 -12.20 -2.91
C THR A 14 -7.40 -11.87 -2.52
N PHE A 15 -6.56 -11.61 -3.52
CA PHE A 15 -5.21 -11.10 -3.33
C PHE A 15 -5.20 -9.59 -3.53
N VAL A 16 -4.45 -8.89 -2.69
CA VAL A 16 -4.11 -7.47 -2.87
C VAL A 16 -2.60 -7.36 -2.91
N VAL A 17 -2.09 -6.72 -3.94
CA VAL A 17 -0.68 -6.34 -4.05
C VAL A 17 -0.61 -4.84 -3.81
N MET A 18 0.29 -4.42 -2.92
CA MET A 18 0.59 -3.02 -2.67
C MET A 18 2.07 -2.80 -2.84
N ASP A 19 2.45 -1.61 -3.27
CA ASP A 19 3.83 -1.16 -3.37
C ASP A 19 3.86 0.36 -3.26
N ILE A 20 5.01 0.94 -2.92
CA ILE A 20 5.20 2.38 -2.98
C ILE A 20 5.75 2.75 -4.36
N GLN A 21 4.99 3.52 -5.10
CA GLN A 21 5.34 3.97 -6.43
C GLN A 21 6.55 4.93 -6.41
N ASP A 22 7.46 4.75 -7.38
CA ASP A 22 8.59 5.65 -7.68
C ASP A 22 9.49 5.95 -6.45
N CYS A 23 9.54 5.01 -5.49
CA CYS A 23 10.28 5.16 -4.23
C CYS A 23 11.80 5.03 -4.38
N SER A 24 12.28 4.42 -5.48
CA SER A 24 13.69 4.07 -5.66
C SER A 24 14.60 5.30 -5.67
N GLU A 25 14.16 6.39 -6.28
CA GLU A 25 14.90 7.66 -6.31
C GLU A 25 14.99 8.28 -4.91
N ILE A 26 13.89 8.23 -4.16
CA ILE A 26 13.84 8.74 -2.78
C ILE A 26 14.74 7.90 -1.87
N TRP A 27 14.73 6.58 -2.01
CA TRP A 27 15.62 5.69 -1.27
C TRP A 27 17.11 5.98 -1.52
N GLN A 28 17.48 6.31 -2.75
CA GLN A 28 18.86 6.63 -3.13
C GLN A 28 19.31 8.00 -2.61
N ALA A 29 18.45 9.03 -2.74
CA ALA A 29 18.80 10.41 -2.40
C ALA A 29 18.54 10.76 -0.92
N HIS A 30 17.54 10.14 -0.30
CA HIS A 30 16.94 10.56 0.96
C HIS A 30 16.52 9.36 1.85
N SER A 31 17.40 8.35 1.98
CA SER A 31 17.11 7.08 2.67
C SER A 31 16.52 7.24 4.08
N GLY A 32 16.98 8.20 4.88
CA GLY A 32 16.43 8.44 6.22
C GLY A 32 14.99 8.94 6.22
N ILE A 33 14.63 9.82 5.27
CA ILE A 33 13.25 10.30 5.10
C ILE A 33 12.37 9.15 4.61
N MET A 34 12.87 8.38 3.63
CA MET A 34 12.14 7.25 3.07
C MET A 34 11.91 6.13 4.07
N GLN A 35 12.88 5.85 4.94
CA GLN A 35 12.73 4.88 6.01
C GLN A 35 11.56 5.26 6.94
N HIS A 36 11.51 6.51 7.39
CA HIS A 36 10.42 6.99 8.25
C HIS A 36 9.05 6.90 7.55
N ALA A 37 8.98 7.31 6.28
CA ALA A 37 7.77 7.22 5.49
C ALA A 37 7.32 5.76 5.29
N THR A 38 8.25 4.84 5.05
CA THR A 38 7.98 3.41 4.86
C THR A 38 7.48 2.76 6.16
N GLU A 39 8.00 3.19 7.32
CA GLU A 39 7.52 2.76 8.64
C GLU A 39 6.08 3.23 8.87
N GLN A 40 5.77 4.50 8.58
CA GLN A 40 4.42 5.05 8.63
C GLN A 40 3.44 4.27 7.73
N PHE A 41 3.80 4.04 6.47
CA PHE A 41 3.02 3.25 5.52
C PHE A 41 2.79 1.81 6.00
N THR A 42 3.85 1.15 6.48
CA THR A 42 3.76 -0.21 7.03
C THR A 42 2.78 -0.29 8.19
N ASN A 43 2.80 0.70 9.09
CA ASN A 43 1.91 0.74 10.24
C ASN A 43 0.46 0.98 9.83
N CYS A 44 0.21 1.85 8.85
CA CYS A 44 -1.12 2.06 8.26
C CYS A 44 -1.68 0.75 7.68
N VAL A 45 -0.89 0.08 6.83
CA VAL A 45 -1.25 -1.20 6.22
C VAL A 45 -1.60 -2.24 7.29
N ARG A 46 -0.74 -2.43 8.29
CA ARG A 46 -0.97 -3.45 9.33
C ARG A 46 -2.15 -3.15 10.23
N THR A 47 -2.41 -1.87 10.53
CA THR A 47 -3.60 -1.45 11.29
C THR A 47 -4.88 -1.84 10.56
N HIS A 48 -5.02 -1.46 9.29
CA HIS A 48 -6.22 -1.78 8.51
C HIS A 48 -6.33 -3.27 8.17
N LEU A 49 -5.22 -3.98 8.07
CA LEU A 49 -5.22 -5.42 7.84
C LEU A 49 -5.86 -6.18 9.02
N LEU A 50 -5.61 -5.74 10.25
CA LEU A 50 -6.25 -6.29 11.45
C LEU A 50 -7.76 -6.02 11.46
N GLU A 51 -8.18 -4.80 11.12
CA GLU A 51 -9.60 -4.41 11.10
C GLU A 51 -10.43 -5.19 10.07
N THR A 52 -9.83 -5.50 8.93
CA THR A 52 -10.47 -6.18 7.79
C THR A 52 -10.26 -7.70 7.79
N SER A 53 -9.65 -8.25 8.84
CA SER A 53 -9.33 -9.69 8.96
C SER A 53 -8.52 -10.23 7.77
N GLY A 54 -7.67 -9.40 7.17
CA GLY A 54 -6.74 -9.80 6.13
C GLY A 54 -5.48 -10.47 6.70
N TYR A 55 -4.70 -11.09 5.82
CA TYR A 55 -3.46 -11.77 6.18
C TYR A 55 -2.29 -11.34 5.29
N GLU A 56 -1.17 -10.95 5.90
CA GLU A 56 0.10 -10.62 5.24
C GLU A 56 0.81 -11.93 4.87
N THR A 57 0.93 -12.24 3.58
CA THR A 57 1.56 -13.49 3.12
C THR A 57 3.05 -13.32 2.88
N GLN A 58 3.42 -12.24 2.18
CA GLN A 58 4.78 -11.95 1.77
C GLN A 58 5.00 -10.45 1.78
N ARG A 59 6.25 -10.08 2.02
CA ARG A 59 6.74 -8.72 1.92
C ARG A 59 8.09 -8.73 1.23
N GLN A 60 8.27 -7.83 0.26
CA GLN A 60 9.54 -7.63 -0.43
C GLN A 60 9.83 -6.13 -0.46
N GLY A 61 10.73 -5.65 0.41
CA GLY A 61 10.98 -4.23 0.58
C GLY A 61 9.75 -3.52 1.14
N ASP A 62 9.21 -2.60 0.36
CA ASP A 62 7.98 -1.84 0.56
C ASP A 62 6.72 -2.47 -0.06
N ALA A 63 6.89 -3.51 -0.90
CA ALA A 63 5.78 -4.23 -1.47
C ALA A 63 5.17 -5.27 -0.51
N PHE A 64 3.84 -5.36 -0.50
CA PHE A 64 3.04 -6.32 0.25
C PHE A 64 2.22 -7.23 -0.67
N LEU A 65 2.15 -8.51 -0.33
CA LEU A 65 1.15 -9.45 -0.85
C LEU A 65 0.22 -9.87 0.28
N LEU A 66 -1.05 -9.45 0.18
CA LEU A 66 -2.08 -9.62 1.19
C LEU A 66 -3.19 -10.53 0.67
N VAL A 67 -3.81 -11.28 1.58
CA VAL A 67 -4.92 -12.20 1.26
C VAL A 67 -6.13 -11.92 2.13
N PHE A 68 -7.30 -11.89 1.48
CA PHE A 68 -8.59 -11.69 2.10
C PHE A 68 -9.55 -12.84 1.78
N ARG A 69 -10.48 -13.09 2.71
CA ARG A 69 -11.53 -14.11 2.55
C ARG A 69 -12.63 -13.69 1.58
N SER A 70 -12.79 -12.38 1.35
CA SER A 70 -13.77 -11.83 0.40
C SER A 70 -13.20 -10.62 -0.34
N SER A 71 -13.77 -10.33 -1.51
CA SER A 71 -13.42 -9.13 -2.28
C SER A 71 -13.92 -7.85 -1.61
N ASN A 72 -14.98 -7.93 -0.80
CA ASN A 72 -15.52 -6.79 -0.07
C ASN A 72 -14.55 -6.33 1.03
N ASP A 73 -13.98 -7.27 1.79
CA ASP A 73 -12.98 -6.96 2.82
C ASP A 73 -11.72 -6.35 2.18
N ALA A 74 -11.27 -6.91 1.06
CA ALA A 74 -10.13 -6.39 0.30
C ALA A 74 -10.38 -4.96 -0.21
N LEU A 75 -11.58 -4.69 -0.76
CA LEU A 75 -11.93 -3.35 -1.24
C LEU A 75 -12.02 -2.34 -0.09
N HIS A 76 -12.66 -2.73 1.02
CA HIS A 76 -12.75 -1.88 2.22
C HIS A 76 -11.36 -1.57 2.77
N PHE A 77 -10.47 -2.55 2.80
CA PHE A 77 -9.06 -2.37 3.15
C PHE A 77 -8.37 -1.36 2.23
N CYS A 78 -8.42 -1.55 0.91
CA CYS A 78 -7.74 -0.67 -0.05
C CYS A 78 -8.20 0.79 0.08
N VAL A 79 -9.51 1.00 0.18
CA VAL A 79 -10.08 2.36 0.32
C VAL A 79 -9.71 2.98 1.66
N SER A 80 -9.68 2.19 2.74
CA SER A 80 -9.33 2.70 4.08
C SER A 80 -7.87 3.11 4.14
N VAL A 81 -6.95 2.26 3.69
CA VAL A 81 -5.52 2.59 3.63
C VAL A 81 -5.26 3.84 2.80
N GLN A 82 -5.79 3.91 1.57
CA GLN A 82 -5.57 5.07 0.69
C GLN A 82 -6.11 6.36 1.29
N ARG A 83 -7.26 6.32 1.96
CA ARG A 83 -7.84 7.47 2.64
C ARG A 83 -7.04 7.88 3.87
N ASP A 84 -6.52 6.92 4.64
CA ASP A 84 -5.77 7.20 5.86
C ASP A 84 -4.40 7.81 5.55
N LEU A 85 -3.69 7.28 4.54
CA LEU A 85 -2.40 7.79 4.06
C LEU A 85 -2.45 9.28 3.63
N MET A 86 -3.61 9.76 3.16
CA MET A 86 -3.82 11.18 2.85
C MET A 86 -3.71 12.10 4.07
N THR A 87 -3.98 11.57 5.26
CA THR A 87 -4.05 12.32 6.53
C THR A 87 -2.78 12.24 7.37
N TYR A 88 -1.84 11.37 7.01
CA TYR A 88 -0.62 11.14 7.78
C TYR A 88 0.25 12.38 7.83
N ASP A 89 0.88 12.64 8.98
CA ASP A 89 1.90 13.67 9.11
C ASP A 89 3.21 13.18 8.48
N TRP A 90 3.27 13.26 7.16
CA TRP A 90 4.47 12.96 6.40
C TRP A 90 5.61 13.93 6.76
N PRO A 91 6.88 13.49 6.70
CA PRO A 91 8.01 14.39 6.89
C PRO A 91 7.91 15.60 5.93
N PRO A 92 8.04 16.84 6.41
CA PRO A 92 7.94 18.01 5.53
C PRO A 92 8.93 17.98 4.35
N ALA A 93 10.10 17.37 4.54
CA ALA A 93 11.09 17.19 3.49
C ALA A 93 10.67 16.19 2.41
N LEU A 94 9.78 15.23 2.72
CA LEU A 94 9.21 14.29 1.74
C LEU A 94 8.24 15.01 0.80
N GLU A 95 7.40 15.91 1.33
CA GLU A 95 6.38 16.63 0.56
C GLU A 95 6.98 17.60 -0.48
N LEU A 96 8.26 17.94 -0.34
CA LEU A 96 9.02 18.75 -1.28
C LEU A 96 9.57 17.93 -2.47
N LEU A 97 9.49 16.60 -2.41
CA LEU A 97 9.98 15.73 -3.48
C LEU A 97 8.89 15.54 -4.55
N PRO A 98 9.23 15.63 -5.86
CA PRO A 98 8.25 15.47 -6.95
C PRO A 98 7.47 14.15 -6.87
N ALA A 99 8.12 13.06 -6.42
CA ALA A 99 7.48 11.76 -6.29
C ALA A 99 6.44 11.69 -5.15
N ALA A 100 6.48 12.63 -4.20
CA ALA A 100 5.61 12.64 -3.02
C ALA A 100 4.82 13.96 -2.84
N GLU A 101 4.78 14.79 -3.88
CA GLU A 101 4.05 16.04 -3.87
C GLU A 101 2.53 15.82 -3.72
N THR A 102 1.87 16.79 -3.08
CA THR A 102 0.40 16.80 -2.98
C THR A 102 -0.22 17.12 -4.33
N VAL A 103 -1.02 16.19 -4.86
CA VAL A 103 -1.78 16.40 -6.09
C VAL A 103 -3.20 16.80 -5.74
N THR A 104 -3.67 17.89 -6.36
CA THR A 104 -5.02 18.40 -6.14
C THR A 104 -5.84 18.35 -7.43
N ARG A 105 -7.15 18.11 -7.29
CA ARG A 105 -8.13 18.22 -8.37
C ARG A 105 -9.32 19.02 -7.87
N HIS A 106 -9.70 20.08 -8.57
CA HIS A 106 -10.76 21.00 -8.14
C HIS A 106 -10.56 21.52 -6.70
N SER A 107 -9.32 21.89 -6.35
CA SER A 107 -8.93 22.35 -5.01
C SER A 107 -9.11 21.33 -3.88
N GLN A 108 -9.33 20.06 -4.21
CA GLN A 108 -9.36 18.95 -3.24
C GLN A 108 -8.08 18.11 -3.39
N PRO A 109 -7.38 17.77 -2.30
CA PRO A 109 -6.25 16.86 -2.36
C PRO A 109 -6.76 15.48 -2.74
N ILE A 110 -6.23 14.92 -3.83
CA ILE A 110 -6.51 13.55 -4.27
C ILE A 110 -5.34 12.62 -3.97
N PHE A 111 -4.17 13.18 -3.70
CA PHE A 111 -2.98 12.44 -3.31
C PHE A 111 -2.06 13.31 -2.41
N ARG A 112 -1.40 12.73 -1.40
CA ARG A 112 -0.41 13.38 -0.53
C ARG A 112 0.57 12.36 0.05
N GLY A 113 1.87 12.64 0.03
CA GLY A 113 2.92 11.79 0.61
C GLY A 113 3.43 10.73 -0.36
N ILE A 114 3.72 9.51 0.11
CA ILE A 114 4.15 8.40 -0.76
C ILE A 114 2.97 7.71 -1.47
N ARG A 115 3.16 7.36 -2.75
CA ARG A 115 2.12 6.87 -3.67
C ARG A 115 1.98 5.36 -3.66
#